data_AF-A0A0F7FBM0-F1
#
_entry.id   AF-A0A0F7FBM0-F1
#
_cell.length_a   1.000
_cell.length_b   1.000
_cell.length_c   1.000
_cell.angle_alpha   90.00
_cell.angle_beta   90.00
_cell.angle_gamma   90.00
#
_symmetry.space_group_name_H-M   'P 1'
#
loop_
_entity.id
_entity.type
_entity.pdbx_description
1 polymer ?
#
loop_
_entity_poly.entity_id
_entity_poly.type
_entity_poly.pdbx_seq_one_letter_code
_entity_poly.pdbx_strand_id
1 'polypeptide(L)' 'MKNDVYVISITPSGHNRIVRMIDVRNGRQRELTYGDSVTERWIRFMAPRLWRSAKPIKQ' A
#
# COMPACT_ATOMS: atom_id res chain seq x y z
N MET A 1 -14.33 8.63 -9.86
CA MET A 1 -14.52 7.53 -8.88
C MET A 1 -13.54 7.74 -7.74
N LYS A 2 -14.01 7.93 -6.49
CA LYS A 2 -13.11 7.88 -5.34
C LYS A 2 -12.51 6.47 -5.27
N ASN A 3 -11.18 6.34 -5.23
CA ASN A 3 -10.58 5.06 -4.86
C ASN A 3 -10.78 4.92 -3.35
N ASP A 4 -11.62 3.99 -2.92
CA ASP A 4 -11.84 3.66 -1.52
C ASP A 4 -10.73 2.72 -1.01
N VAL A 5 -9.50 3.01 -1.43
CA VAL A 5 -8.29 2.25 -1.07
C VAL A 5 -7.48 3.09 -0.09
N TYR A 6 -7.15 2.51 1.05
CA TYR A 6 -6.42 3.19 2.12
C TYR A 6 -5.17 2.43 2.51
N VAL A 7 -4.10 3.16 2.84
CA VAL A 7 -2.91 2.58 3.46
C VAL A 7 -3.21 2.28 4.91
N ILE A 8 -3.08 1.00 5.30
CA ILE A 8 -3.34 0.53 6.67
C ILE A 8 -2.06 0.37 7.49
N SER A 9 -0.94 0.05 6.84
CA SER A 9 0.35 -0.04 7.53
C SER A 9 1.51 0.29 6.60
N ILE A 10 2.58 0.83 7.18
CA ILE A 10 3.89 1.02 6.56
C ILE A 10 4.89 0.40 7.53
N THR A 11 5.49 -0.72 7.14
CA THR A 11 6.37 -1.51 8.02
C THR A 11 7.77 -1.54 7.43
N PRO A 12 8.81 -1.07 8.14
CA PRO A 12 10.19 -1.22 7.72
C PRO A 12 10.57 -2.70 7.57
N SER A 13 11.34 -3.03 6.53
CA SER A 13 11.86 -4.37 6.25
C SER A 13 13.20 -4.24 5.50
N GLY A 14 14.31 -4.24 6.26
CA GLY A 14 15.63 -3.92 5.73
C GLY A 14 15.68 -2.52 5.10
N HIS A 15 16.20 -2.43 3.87
CA HIS A 15 16.25 -1.20 3.07
C HIS A 15 14.91 -0.85 2.37
N ASN A 16 13.84 -1.56 2.72
CA ASN A 16 12.52 -1.39 2.12
C ASN A 16 11.45 -1.11 3.18
N ARG A 17 10.27 -0.71 2.70
CA ARG A 17 9.04 -0.55 3.46
C ARG A 17 7.95 -1.36 2.80
N ILE A 18 7.35 -2.27 3.56
CA ILE A 18 6.17 -3.02 3.16
C ILE A 18 4.94 -2.17 3.49
N VAL A 19 4.17 -1.84 2.47
CA VAL A 19 2.99 -0.97 2.58
C VAL A 19 1.77 -1.83 2.32
N ARG A 20 0.93 -2.01 3.35
CA ARG A 20 -0.33 -2.73 3.20
C ARG A 20 -1.47 -1.74 2.97
N MET A 21 -2.37 -2.13 2.09
CA MET A 21 -3.55 -1.37 1.72
C MET A 21 -4.80 -2.23 1.77
N ILE A 22 -5.94 -1.60 2.01
CA ILE A 22 -7.26 -2.22 1.98
C ILE A 22 -8.16 -1.48 1.01
N ASP A 23 -8.90 -2.22 0.18
CA ASP A 23 -10.07 -1.73 -0.55
C ASP A 23 -11.29 -1.91 0.35
N VAL A 24 -11.81 -0.82 0.93
CA VAL A 24 -12.90 -0.91 1.93
C VAL A 24 -14.23 -1.33 1.32
N ARG A 25 -14.36 -1.38 -0.01
CA ARG A 25 -15.59 -1.84 -0.68
C ARG A 25 -15.78 -3.34 -0.60
N ASN A 26 -14.69 -4.09 -0.61
CA ASN A 26 -14.70 -5.55 -0.69
C ASN A 26 -13.78 -6.23 0.34
N GLY A 27 -13.13 -5.43 1.21
CA GLY A 27 -12.24 -5.92 2.25
C GLY A 27 -10.93 -6.53 1.75
N ARG A 28 -10.67 -6.52 0.43
CA ARG A 28 -9.45 -7.11 -0.13
C ARG A 28 -8.25 -6.30 0.32
N GLN A 29 -7.18 -7.01 0.64
CA GLN A 29 -5.90 -6.40 0.98
C GLN A 29 -4.83 -6.70 -0.06
N ARG A 30 -3.97 -5.71 -0.29
CA ARG A 30 -2.81 -5.82 -1.16
C ARG A 30 -1.62 -5.13 -0.53
N GLU A 31 -0.43 -5.49 -0.98
CA GLU A 31 0.82 -4.88 -0.54
C GLU A 31 1.65 -4.32 -1.70
N LEU A 32 2.41 -3.28 -1.37
CA LEU A 32 3.45 -2.70 -2.19
C LEU A 32 4.76 -2.66 -1.40
N THR A 33 5.87 -2.68 -2.11
CA THR A 33 7.19 -2.49 -1.52
C THR A 33 7.75 -1.18 -2.05
N TYR A 34 8.18 -0.31 -1.14
CA TYR A 34 8.89 0.93 -1.45
C TYR A 34 10.32 0.86 -0.90
N GLY A 35 11.26 1.55 -1.53
CA GLY A 35 12.57 1.78 -0.93
C GLY A 35 12.47 2.68 0.30
N ASP A 36 13.42 2.57 1.22
CA ASP A 36 13.52 3.36 2.45
C ASP A 36 13.64 4.88 2.21
N SER A 37 14.18 5.28 1.05
CA SER A 37 14.32 6.65 0.55
C SER A 37 12.98 7.33 0.23
N VAL A 38 11.89 6.57 0.08
CA VAL A 38 10.57 7.12 -0.22
C VAL A 38 9.89 7.56 1.08
N THR A 39 9.53 8.84 1.14
CA THR A 39 8.87 9.42 2.33
C THR A 39 7.48 8.82 2.55
N GLU A 40 7.04 8.72 3.81
CA GLU A 40 5.68 8.23 4.12
C GLU A 40 4.58 9.09 3.50
N ARG A 41 4.79 10.40 3.42
CA ARG A 41 3.85 11.33 2.77
C ARG A 41 3.65 10.93 1.30
N TRP A 42 4.74 10.64 0.59
CA TRP A 42 4.68 10.19 -0.79
C TRP A 42 4.02 8.81 -0.91
N ILE A 43 4.36 7.88 -0.02
CA ILE A 43 3.74 6.54 0.04
C ILE A 43 2.22 6.65 0.19
N ARG A 44 1.73 7.43 1.16
CA ARG A 44 0.28 7.60 1.41
C ARG A 44 -0.44 8.25 0.22
N PHE A 45 0.25 9.11 -0.53
CA PHE A 45 -0.29 9.70 -1.74
C PHE A 45 -0.31 8.69 -2.90
N MET A 46 0.79 7.99 -3.17
CA MET A 46 0.92 7.15 -4.37
C MET A 46 0.35 5.74 -4.22
N ALA A 47 0.47 5.11 -3.05
CA ALA A 47 0.11 3.70 -2.88
C ALA A 47 -1.36 3.39 -3.30
N PRO A 48 -2.39 4.17 -2.89
CA PRO A 48 -3.76 3.92 -3.33
C PRO A 48 -3.98 4.03 -4.85
N ARG A 49 -3.16 4.83 -5.55
CA ARG A 49 -3.20 4.97 -7.01
C ARG A 49 -2.60 3.77 -7.73
N LEU A 50 -1.71 3.04 -7.05
CA LEU A 50 -1.01 1.86 -7.55
C LEU A 50 -1.68 0.54 -7.14
N TRP A 51 -2.91 0.57 -6.61
CA TRP A 51 -3.66 -0.61 -6.16
C TRP A 51 -3.70 -1.76 -7.18
N ARG A 52 -3.93 -1.45 -8.45
CA ARG A 52 -4.04 -2.46 -9.51
C ARG A 52 -2.74 -3.25 -9.72
N SER A 53 -1.60 -2.61 -9.47
CA SER A 53 -0.26 -3.20 -9.58
C SER A 53 0.23 -3.83 -8.26
N ALA A 54 -0.50 -3.63 -7.16
CA ALA A 54 -0.15 -4.17 -5.85
C ALA A 54 -0.41 -5.69 -5.78
N LYS A 55 0.41 -6.38 -4.99
CA LYS A 55 0.35 -7.84 -4.83
C LYS A 55 -0.80 -8.22 -3.87
N PRO A 56 -1.68 -9.16 -4.23
CA PRO A 56 -2.65 -9.71 -3.29
C PRO A 56 -1.97 -10.36 -2.08
N ILE A 57 -2.47 -10.09 -0.89
CA ILE A 57 -2.07 -10.81 0.31
C ILE A 57 -2.94 -12.08 0.36
N LYS A 58 -2.32 -13.25 0.27
CA LYS A 58 -3.03 -14.52 0.51
C LYS A 58 -3.37 -14.57 2.00
N GLN A 59 -4.66 -14.65 2.31
CA GLN A 59 -5.14 -14.96 3.67
C GLN A 59 -4.94 -16.44 3.96
#